data_AF-A0A9E3QK76-F1
#
_entry.id   AF-A0A9E3QK76-F1
#
_cell.length_a   1.000
_cell.length_b   1.000
_cell.length_c   1.000
_cell.angle_alpha   90.00
_cell.angle_beta   90.00
_cell.angle_gamma   90.00
#
_symmetry.space_group_name_H-M   'P 1'
#
loop_
_entity.id
_entity.type
_entity.pdbx_description
1 polymer ?
#
loop_
_entity_poly.entity_id
_entity_poly.type
_entity_poly.pdbx_seq_one_letter_code
_entity_poly.pdbx_strand_id
1 'polypeptide(L)'
;RQTLEEELARREFVPIIRQIARISIDTDPTEWEVVTDRGPTRFAVSDDDHIRRLGPRRVLITDTRGLRYLIPDLQALDPASRRKIERYF
;
A
#
# COMPACT_ATOMS: atom_id res chain seq x y z
N ARG A 1 -21.20 -17.10 16.84
CA ARG A 1 -20.42 -17.65 15.70
C ARG A 1 -20.85 -16.91 14.44
N GLN A 2 -20.12 -15.85 14.14
CA GLN A 2 -20.17 -14.97 12.97
C GLN A 2 -18.74 -14.43 12.96
N THR A 3 -17.93 -14.46 11.90
CA THR A 3 -18.23 -14.40 10.47
C THR A 3 -16.94 -14.77 9.74
N LEU A 4 -16.81 -16.03 9.32
CA LEU A 4 -15.71 -16.42 8.42
C LEU A 4 -15.86 -15.71 7.05
N GLU A 5 -17.08 -15.36 6.69
CA GLU A 5 -17.43 -14.65 5.45
C GLU A 5 -17.01 -13.17 5.45
N GLU A 6 -17.03 -12.48 6.60
CA GLU A 6 -16.53 -11.08 6.69
C GLU A 6 -15.00 -11.01 6.58
N GLU A 7 -14.30 -12.03 7.07
CA GLU A 7 -12.84 -12.13 6.96
C GLU A 7 -12.39 -12.61 5.56
N LEU A 8 -13.21 -13.39 4.84
CA LEU A 8 -12.97 -13.73 3.43
C LEU A 8 -13.20 -12.54 2.50
N ALA A 9 -14.27 -11.76 2.70
CA ALA A 9 -14.53 -10.56 1.89
C ALA A 9 -13.37 -9.56 1.96
N ARG A 10 -12.75 -9.36 3.14
CA ARG A 10 -11.59 -8.47 3.30
C ARG A 10 -10.37 -8.86 2.45
N ARG A 11 -10.27 -10.11 1.99
CA ARG A 11 -9.15 -10.57 1.15
C ARG A 11 -9.38 -10.36 -0.35
N GLU A 12 -10.63 -10.27 -0.80
CA GLU A 12 -10.94 -10.06 -2.23
C GLU A 12 -10.85 -8.59 -2.67
N PHE A 13 -10.75 -7.63 -1.74
CA PHE A 13 -10.86 -6.18 -2.04
C PHE A 13 -9.61 -5.33 -1.76
N VAL A 14 -8.43 -5.92 -1.60
CA VAL A 14 -7.17 -5.16 -1.41
C VAL A 14 -6.46 -4.98 -2.75
N PRO A 15 -6.34 -3.76 -3.31
CA PRO A 15 -5.57 -3.53 -4.53
C PRO A 15 -4.10 -3.86 -4.34
N ILE A 16 -3.55 -4.58 -5.32
CA ILE A 16 -2.15 -4.97 -5.34
C ILE A 16 -1.38 -3.87 -6.05
N ILE A 17 -0.52 -3.15 -5.31
CA ILE A 17 0.38 -2.16 -5.88
C ILE A 17 1.46 -2.90 -6.68
N ARG A 18 1.54 -2.57 -7.97
CA ARG A 18 2.56 -3.07 -8.89
C ARG A 18 3.67 -2.07 -9.15
N GLN A 19 3.40 -0.77 -8.98
CA GLN A 19 4.36 0.30 -9.17
C GLN A 19 4.00 1.52 -8.30
N ILE A 20 5.01 2.21 -7.79
CA ILE A 20 4.89 3.50 -7.08
C ILE A 20 5.42 4.59 -8.01
N ALA A 21 4.50 5.31 -8.67
CA ALA A 21 4.83 6.37 -9.61
C ALA A 21 5.40 7.58 -8.87
N ARG A 22 4.73 8.05 -7.82
CA ARG A 22 5.12 9.24 -7.05
C ARG A 22 4.73 9.10 -5.59
N ILE A 23 5.57 9.67 -4.72
CA ILE A 23 5.25 9.98 -3.33
C ILE A 23 5.59 11.45 -3.12
N SER A 24 4.60 12.28 -2.82
CA SER A 24 4.76 13.70 -2.52
C SER A 24 4.94 13.86 -1.00
N ILE A 25 6.19 14.08 -0.57
CA ILE A 25 6.56 14.25 0.85
C ILE A 25 6.46 15.71 1.32
N ASP A 26 6.19 16.65 0.41
CA ASP A 26 6.06 18.08 0.74
C ASP A 26 4.70 18.44 1.36
N THR A 27 3.81 17.45 1.48
CA THR A 27 2.48 17.59 2.07
C THR A 27 2.33 16.61 3.23
N ASP A 28 1.71 17.07 4.32
CA ASP A 28 1.21 16.22 5.40
C ASP A 28 -0.33 16.31 5.38
N PRO A 29 -1.05 15.23 5.00
CA PRO A 29 -0.58 13.86 4.72
C PRO A 29 0.19 13.70 3.40
N THR A 30 1.04 12.67 3.32
CA THR A 30 1.81 12.38 2.10
C THR A 30 0.91 11.78 1.02
N GLU A 31 1.09 12.26 -0.21
CA GLU A 31 0.25 11.81 -1.32
C GLU A 31 0.97 10.80 -2.21
N TRP A 32 0.29 9.69 -2.49
CA TRP A 32 0.83 8.55 -3.23
C TRP A 32 0.09 8.38 -4.54
N GLU A 33 0.85 8.24 -5.63
CA GLU A 33 0.35 7.86 -6.94
C GLU A 33 0.95 6.50 -7.31
N VAL A 34 0.08 5.51 -7.49
CA VAL A 34 0.47 4.11 -7.72
C VAL A 34 -0.26 3.52 -8.91
N VAL A 35 0.29 2.44 -9.46
CA VAL A 35 -0.42 1.55 -10.37
C VAL A 35 -0.75 0.28 -9.61
N THR A 36 -2.05 -0.04 -9.56
CA THR A 36 -2.54 -1.28 -8.95
C THR A 36 -2.96 -2.29 -10.02
N ASP A 37 -3.26 -3.52 -9.60
CA ASP A 37 -3.94 -4.52 -10.43
C ASP A 37 -5.33 -4.09 -10.91
N ARG A 38 -5.91 -3.04 -10.32
CA ARG A 38 -7.19 -2.43 -10.72
C ARG A 38 -7.04 -1.11 -11.45
N GLY A 39 -5.81 -0.73 -11.81
CA GLY A 39 -5.50 0.50 -12.53
C GLY A 39 -4.78 1.56 -11.69
N PRO A 40 -4.53 2.75 -12.27
CA PRO A 40 -3.92 3.87 -11.57
C PRO A 40 -4.76 4.33 -10.38
N THR A 41 -4.11 4.66 -9.26
CA THR A 41 -4.79 5.06 -8.03
C THR A 41 -3.98 6.12 -7.29
N ARG A 42 -4.69 7.06 -6.66
CA ARG A 42 -4.12 8.11 -5.83
C ARG A 42 -4.76 8.10 -4.45
N PHE A 43 -3.93 8.16 -3.41
CA PHE A 43 -4.37 8.15 -2.01
C PHE A 43 -3.40 8.90 -1.12
N ALA A 44 -3.85 9.28 0.08
CA ALA A 44 -3.04 10.00 1.06
C ALA A 44 -2.77 9.12 2.28
N VAL A 45 -1.54 9.16 2.81
CA VAL A 45 -1.09 8.42 4.00
C VAL A 45 -0.65 9.45 5.05
N SER A 46 -1.27 9.40 6.23
CA SER A 46 -1.07 10.40 7.30
C SER A 46 0.21 10.22 8.11
N ASP A 47 0.69 9.00 8.28
CA ASP A 47 1.90 8.73 9.04
C ASP A 47 2.50 7.37 8.64
N ASP A 48 3.70 7.10 9.14
CA ASP A 48 4.45 5.87 8.86
C ASP A 48 3.81 4.64 9.52
N ASP A 49 3.01 4.80 10.60
CA ASP A 49 2.30 3.69 11.26
C ASP A 49 1.22 3.07 10.35
N HIS A 50 0.78 3.82 9.33
CA HIS A 50 -0.09 3.33 8.27
C HIS A 50 0.62 2.45 7.23
N ILE A 51 1.95 2.33 7.28
CA ILE A 51 2.78 1.50 6.41
C ILE A 51 3.37 0.34 7.23
N ARG A 52 2.82 -0.86 7.07
CA ARG A 52 3.20 -2.03 7.88
C ARG A 52 3.88 -3.12 7.08
N ARG A 53 5.04 -3.58 7.54
CA ARG A 53 5.67 -4.81 7.03
C ARG A 53 4.94 -6.05 7.55
N LEU A 54 4.56 -6.94 6.63
CA LEU A 54 4.00 -8.25 6.91
C LEU A 54 5.05 -9.33 6.62
N GLY A 55 6.19 -9.25 7.31
CA GLY A 55 7.38 -10.06 7.05
C GLY A 55 8.41 -9.36 6.16
N PRO A 56 9.38 -10.11 5.60
CA PRO A 56 10.58 -9.51 4.99
C PRO A 56 10.33 -8.82 3.65
N ARG A 57 9.24 -9.16 2.96
CA ARG A 57 8.98 -8.73 1.58
C ARG A 57 7.61 -8.11 1.36
N ARG A 58 6.68 -8.26 2.29
CA ARG A 58 5.29 -7.86 2.09
C ARG A 58 5.01 -6.58 2.86
N VAL A 59 4.29 -5.65 2.24
CA VAL A 59 3.91 -4.37 2.85
C VAL A 59 2.43 -4.15 2.68
N LEU A 60 1.77 -3.76 3.76
CA LEU A 60 0.39 -3.30 3.78
C LEU A 60 0.39 -1.79 4.03
N ILE A 61 -0.26 -1.04 3.16
CA ILE A 61 -0.41 0.42 3.28
C ILE A 61 -1.89 0.70 3.53
N THR A 62 -2.19 1.59 4.47
CA THR A 62 -3.56 2.05 4.73
C THR A 62 -3.65 3.55 4.44
N ASP A 63 -4.62 3.97 3.63
CA ASP A 63 -4.84 5.40 3.39
C ASP A 63 -5.61 6.06 4.53
N THR A 64 -5.67 7.38 4.52
CA THR A 64 -6.44 8.22 5.47
C THR A 64 -7.94 7.93 5.51
N ARG A 65 -8.48 7.20 4.52
CA ARG A 65 -9.89 6.77 4.47
C ARG A 65 -10.08 5.32 4.92
N GLY A 66 -9.01 4.66 5.37
CA GLY A 66 -9.03 3.27 5.84
C GLY A 66 -8.94 2.22 4.73
N LEU A 67 -8.74 2.62 3.47
CA LEU A 67 -8.56 1.68 2.36
C LEU A 67 -7.16 1.08 2.41
N ARG A 68 -7.08 -0.24 2.22
CA ARG A 68 -5.83 -0.98 2.29
C ARG A 68 -5.30 -1.29 0.91
N TYR A 69 -3.98 -1.26 0.77
CA TYR A 69 -3.22 -1.61 -0.43
C TYR A 69 -2.10 -2.58 -0.06
N LEU A 70 -1.80 -3.53 -0.95
CA LEU A 70 -0.82 -4.58 -0.70
C LEU A 70 0.32 -4.52 -1.71
N ILE A 71 1.55 -4.56 -1.21
CA ILE A 71 2.73 -4.95 -1.98
C ILE A 71 3.08 -6.37 -1.54
N PRO A 72 2.81 -7.40 -2.36
CA PRO A 72 2.99 -8.80 -1.97
C PRO A 72 4.46 -9.21 -1.87
N ASP A 73 5.31 -8.63 -2.73
CA ASP A 73 6.76 -8.80 -2.72
C ASP A 73 7.45 -7.48 -3.15
N LEU A 74 8.17 -6.85 -2.22
CA LEU A 74 8.98 -5.67 -2.44
C LEU A 74 10.03 -5.90 -3.54
N GLN A 75 10.59 -7.11 -3.64
CA GLN A 75 11.61 -7.42 -4.63
C GLN A 75 11.05 -7.56 -6.05
N ALA A 76 9.74 -7.74 -6.19
CA ALA A 76 9.06 -7.75 -7.48
C ALA A 76 8.78 -6.33 -8.01
N LEU A 77 8.91 -5.30 -7.17
CA LEU A 77 8.81 -3.91 -7.60
C LEU A 77 10.08 -3.49 -8.37
N ASP A 78 9.89 -2.60 -9.34
CA ASP A 78 11.01 -1.97 -10.02
C ASP A 78 11.92 -1.21 -9.01
N PRO A 79 13.20 -1.02 -9.31
CA PRO A 79 14.14 -0.35 -8.41
C PRO A 79 13.71 1.06 -7.96
N ALA A 80 13.01 1.80 -8.82
CA ALA A 80 12.57 3.16 -8.49
C ALA A 80 11.38 3.16 -7.53
N SER A 81 10.49 2.16 -7.60
CA SER A 81 9.42 1.95 -6.63
C SER A 81 9.97 1.50 -5.27
N ARG A 82 10.91 0.53 -5.25
CA ARG A 82 11.56 0.07 -4.00
C ARG A 82 12.21 1.20 -3.22
N ARG A 83 13.03 2.02 -3.89
CA ARG A 83 13.73 3.16 -3.24
C ARG A 83 12.78 4.18 -2.62
N LYS A 84 11.57 4.34 -3.16
CA LYS A 84 10.57 5.27 -2.60
C LYS A 84 10.00 4.73 -1.29
N ILE A 85 9.65 3.44 -1.26
CA ILE A 85 9.02 2.83 -0.08
C ILE A 85 10.02 2.43 1.01
N GLU A 86 11.28 2.15 0.67
CA GLU A 86 12.33 1.82 1.63
C GLU A 86 12.61 2.92 2.67
N ARG A 87 12.21 4.17 2.39
CA ARG A 87 12.39 5.30 3.32
C ARG A 87 11.47 5.26 4.54
N TYR A 88 10.47 4.38 4.52
CA TYR A 88 9.48 4.21 5.58
C TYR A 88 9.77 3.00 6.50
N PHE A 89 10.96 2.40 6.39
CA PHE A 89 11.37 1.20 7.14
C PHE A 89 12.74 1.34 7.80
#